data_AF-A0A528B1E7-F1
#
_entry.id   AF-A0A528B1E7-F1
#
_cell.length_a   1.000
_cell.length_b   1.000
_cell.length_c   1.000
_cell.angle_alpha   90.00
_cell.angle_beta   90.00
_cell.angle_gamma   90.00
#
_symmetry.space_group_name_H-M   'P 1'
#
loop_
_entity.id
_entity.type
_entity.pdbx_description
1 polymer ?
#
loop_
_entity_poly.entity_id
_entity_poly.type
_entity_poly.pdbx_seq_one_letter_code
_entity_poly.pdbx_strand_id
1 'polypeptide(L)' 'DQADGNVLRGQVSKRIFAGNNSTYFVERDGQTLKVIVQNTGTDRLAEGQEVLLRWSPKSTVLIAAN' A
#
# COMPACT_ATOMS: atom_id res chain seq x y z
N ASP A 1 -1.88 20.91 5.62
CA ASP A 1 -2.50 20.15 4.53
C ASP A 1 -2.78 18.71 4.95
N GLN A 2 -3.44 18.54 6.09
CA GLN A 2 -3.32 17.36 6.95
C GLN A 2 -4.73 16.97 7.45
N ALA A 3 -5.63 16.56 6.56
CA ALA A 3 -6.94 16.03 6.97
C ALA A 3 -7.58 15.06 5.97
N ASP A 4 -7.48 15.28 4.65
CA ASP A 4 -8.37 14.58 3.69
C ASP A 4 -7.64 13.56 2.80
N GLY A 5 -6.86 12.66 3.42
CA GLY A 5 -6.22 11.55 2.72
C GLY A 5 -7.04 10.27 2.85
N ASN A 6 -7.11 9.46 1.80
CA ASN A 6 -7.58 8.09 1.95
C ASN A 6 -6.56 7.32 2.78
N VAL A 7 -7.05 6.51 3.72
CA VAL A 7 -6.24 5.72 4.64
C VAL A 7 -6.71 4.28 4.68
N LEU A 8 -5.76 3.35 4.76
CA LEU A 8 -6.05 1.93 4.89
C LEU A 8 -5.01 1.25 5.78
N ARG A 9 -5.47 0.55 6.82
CA ARG A 9 -4.62 -0.28 7.68
C ARG A 9 -4.56 -1.71 7.15
N GLY A 10 -3.40 -2.34 7.21
CA GLY A 10 -3.24 -3.74 6.84
C GLY A 10 -1.90 -4.29 7.32
N GLN A 11 -1.62 -5.54 6.94
CA GLN A 11 -0.38 -6.22 7.28
C GLN A 11 0.33 -6.67 6.01
N VAL A 12 1.65 -6.49 5.94
CA VAL A 12 2.44 -7.00 4.81
C VAL A 12 2.45 -8.53 4.85
N SER A 13 1.84 -9.20 3.86
CA SER A 13 1.90 -10.66 3.72
C SER A 13 3.07 -11.14 2.90
N LYS A 14 3.54 -10.34 1.94
CA LYS A 14 4.67 -10.69 1.09
C LYS A 14 5.40 -9.45 0.60
N ARG A 15 6.72 -9.57 0.47
CA ARG A 15 7.57 -8.57 -0.20
C ARG A 15 8.29 -9.15 -1.41
N ILE A 16 8.27 -8.43 -2.52
CA ILE A 16 9.07 -8.73 -3.71
C ILE A 16 9.89 -7.51 -4.08
N PHE A 17 11.20 -7.67 -4.19
CA PHE A 17 12.14 -6.63 -4.63
C PHE A 17 12.48 -6.84 -6.11
N ALA A 18 12.36 -5.78 -6.92
CA ALA A 18 12.69 -5.80 -8.34
C ALA A 18 13.38 -4.49 -8.74
N GLY A 19 14.71 -4.44 -8.63
CA GLY A 19 15.51 -3.28 -9.01
C GLY A 19 15.22 -2.04 -8.16
N ASN A 20 14.73 -0.98 -8.78
CA ASN A 20 14.43 0.27 -8.08
C ASN A 20 13.03 0.28 -7.43
N ASN A 21 12.24 -0.78 -7.57
CA ASN A 21 10.90 -0.87 -6.98
C ASN A 21 10.77 -2.06 -6.04
N SER A 22 9.93 -1.90 -5.02
CA SER A 22 9.44 -2.97 -4.17
C SER A 22 7.93 -3.12 -4.36
N THR A 23 7.47 -4.35 -4.49
CA THR A 23 6.05 -4.70 -4.41
C THR A 23 5.77 -5.28 -3.04
N TYR A 24 4.81 -4.70 -2.34
CA TYR A 24 4.26 -5.22 -1.09
C TYR A 24 2.85 -5.74 -1.36
N PHE A 25 2.57 -6.94 -0.87
CA PHE A 25 1.21 -7.45 -0.74
C PHE A 25 0.75 -7.16 0.68
N VAL A 26 -0.40 -6.51 0.81
CA VAL A 26 -0.95 -6.07 2.08
C VAL A 26 -2.31 -6.73 2.25
N GLU A 27 -2.47 -7.53 3.31
CA GLU A 27 -3.74 -8.16 3.65
C GLU A 27 -4.60 -7.22 4.50
N ARG A 28 -5.89 -7.19 4.19
CA ARG A 28 -6.92 -6.52 4.97
C ARG A 28 -8.28 -7.14 4.68
N ASP A 29 -9.04 -7.47 5.72
CA ASP A 29 -10.46 -7.87 5.60
C ASP A 29 -10.69 -9.00 4.56
N GLY A 30 -9.75 -9.95 4.48
CA GLY A 30 -9.77 -11.06 3.51
C GLY A 30 -9.40 -10.69 2.07
N GLN A 31 -8.94 -9.47 1.83
CA GLN A 31 -8.48 -8.97 0.54
C GLN A 31 -6.97 -8.70 0.54
N THR A 32 -6.32 -9.04 -0.57
CA THR A 32 -4.91 -8.72 -0.82
C THR A 32 -4.79 -7.48 -1.70
N LEU A 33 -4.11 -6.45 -1.20
CA LEU A 33 -3.79 -5.23 -1.93
C LEU A 33 -2.34 -5.30 -2.45
N LYS A 34 -2.15 -5.03 -3.74
CA LYS A 34 -0.82 -4.90 -4.34
C LYS A 34 -0.38 -3.44 -4.29
N VAL A 35 0.70 -3.16 -3.59
CA VAL A 35 1.29 -1.82 -3.43
C VAL A 35 2.68 -1.80 -4.05
N ILE A 36 2.94 -0.83 -4.93
CA ILE A 36 4.25 -0.67 -5.59
C ILE A 36 4.88 0.62 -5.07
N VAL A 37 6.11 0.51 -4.55
CA VAL A 37 6.86 1.62 -3.97
C VAL A 37 8.19 1.75 -4.70
N GLN A 38 8.55 2.97 -5.10
CA GLN A 38 9.89 3.28 -5.58
C GLN A 38 10.84 3.35 -4.40
N ASN A 39 11.93 2.58 -4.44
CA ASN A 39 12.95 2.51 -3.39
C ASN A 39 13.79 3.80 -3.41
N THR A 40 13.25 4.89 -2.87
CA THR A 40 13.91 6.20 -2.79
C THR A 40 14.59 6.47 -1.43
N GLY A 41 14.44 5.58 -0.43
CA GLY A 41 15.11 5.71 0.87
C GLY A 41 14.79 4.61 1.89
N THR A 42 15.86 4.16 2.54
CA THR A 42 16.14 3.35 3.76
C THR A 42 15.21 2.28 4.33
N ASP A 43 13.89 2.45 4.41
CA ASP A 43 13.08 1.53 5.23
C ASP A 43 12.35 0.47 4.39
N ARG A 44 12.81 -0.77 4.53
CA ARG A 44 12.17 -1.94 3.92
C ARG A 44 11.18 -2.53 4.92
N LEU A 45 9.90 -2.53 4.55
CA LEU A 45 8.87 -3.17 5.37
C LEU A 45 9.10 -4.68 5.39
N ALA A 46 8.90 -5.32 6.53
CA ALA A 46 9.02 -6.76 6.71
C ALA A 46 7.66 -7.46 6.51
N GLU A 47 7.68 -8.75 6.19
CA GLU A 47 6.49 -9.59 6.26
C GLU A 47 6.00 -9.68 7.72
N GLY A 48 4.69 -9.68 7.92
CA GLY A 48 4.05 -9.56 9.23
C GLY A 48 4.00 -8.14 9.79
N GLN A 49 4.63 -7.15 9.16
CA GLN A 49 4.62 -5.77 9.66
C GLN A 49 3.25 -5.11 9.41
N GLU A 50 2.71 -4.47 10.46
CA GLU A 50 1.54 -3.61 10.35
C GLU A 50 1.89 -2.31 9.63
N VAL A 51 1.02 -1.89 8.72
CA VAL A 51 1.24 -0.71 7.88
C VAL A 51 -0.02 0.14 7.76
N LEU A 52 0.18 1.45 7.55
CA LEU A 52 -0.86 2.40 7.19
C LEU A 52 -0.58 2.92 5.78
N LEU A 53 -1.40 2.51 4.82
CA LEU A 53 -1.39 3.07 3.47
C LEU A 53 -2.10 4.42 3.48
N ARG A 54 -1.51 5.40 2.79
CA ARG A 54 -2.04 6.75 2.65
C ARG A 54 -1.92 7.19 1.20
N TRP A 55 -3.00 7.74 0.64
CA TRP A 55 -2.98 8.30 -0.71
C TRP A 55 -3.97 9.45 -0.86
N SER A 56 -3.78 10.25 -1.90
CA SER A 56 -4.69 11.34 -2.22
C SER A 56 -6.02 10.80 -2.76
N PRO A 57 -7.18 11.31 -2.31
CA PRO A 57 -8.46 11.00 -2.93
C PRO A 57 -8.49 11.33 -4.43
N LYS A 58 -7.72 12.35 -4.88
CA LYS A 58 -7.58 12.69 -6.30
C LYS A 58 -6.94 11.58 -7.14
N SER A 59 -6.24 10.64 -6.50
CA SER A 59 -5.64 9.45 -7.13
C SER A 59 -6.55 8.22 -7.03
N THR A 60 -7.84 8.40 -6.72
CA THR A 60 -8.83 7.33 -6.61
C THR A 60 -9.83 7.44 -7.73
N VAL A 61 -10.07 6.33 -8.43
CA VAL A 61 -11.13 6.23 -9.44
C VAL A 61 -12.22 5.33 -8.86
N LEU A 62 -13.44 5.86 -8.75
CA LEU A 62 -14.60 5.07 -8.37
C LEU A 62 -15.11 4.30 -9.59
N ILE A 63 -15.13 2.97 -9.48
CA ILE A 63 -15.75 2.11 -10.48
C ILE A 63 -17.10 1.69 -9.90
N ALA A 64 -18.20 2.19 -10.48
CA ALA A 64 -19.54 1.75 -10.12
C ALA A 64 -19.82 0.38 -10.76
N ALA A 65 -20.31 -0.57 -9.97
CA ALA A 65 -20.90 -1.79 -10.49
C ALA A 65 -22.34 -1.47 -10.91
N ASN A 66 -22.67 -1.70 -12.18
CA ASN A 66 -24.05 -1.69 -12.66
C ASN A 66 -24.77 -2.98 -12.26
#